data_AF-A0A6A5R4P9-F1
#
_entry.id   AF-A0A6A5R4P9-F1
#
_cell.length_a   1.000
_cell.length_b   1.000
_cell.length_c   1.000
_cell.angle_alpha   90.00
_cell.angle_beta   90.00
_cell.angle_gamma   90.00
#
_symmetry.space_group_name_H-M   'P 1'
#
loop_
_entity.id
_entity.type
_entity.pdbx_description
1 polymer ?
#
loop_
_entity_poly.entity_id
_entity_poly.type
_entity_poly.pdbx_seq_one_letter_code
_entity_poly.pdbx_strand_id
1 'polypeptide(L)'
;MAMLYMPSSFPAADLEAWFKPSARSAREQALSILDRLHILASKREDDRSLSYSLIPGFQRSLRQAIEGSGTHRTFGVPASKAESGGKRLGIEFLDQHARQQWEGILFFMVSGAAGFQPGSVRMDVGPGTKKLLHAGDLVRTVHGTPKITKEGFSFVLQETNAQVWNLLIVYLKMVNDLGMSETEVLSFLFMLGSLELGQDYSTSTLSPTQLQMLDDLSAMGIVYRSSKESRTFYPTRLATTLTSDSGALPGSDIATSEKPDHKAQKKGFIIIETNYRLYAYTNSLIQIAILSLFTKLQHRFPNLVSGKLTKESVHRAVQAGITSAQIISYLTTYAHPQMQKSNPPLPPTVMDQIRLWEYEGERVEVTTGYLMREFGSEAEYRDVLGYAEALGVLVWKNDASRCFFISHVEQVAGYLKKKKESKGR
;
A
#
# COMPACT_ATOMS: atom_id res chain seq x y z
N MET A 1 -0.29 -23.95 20.22
CA MET A 1 -1.29 -24.50 21.16
C MET A 1 -0.71 -25.54 22.11
N ALA A 2 -0.03 -26.59 21.64
CA ALA A 2 0.50 -27.64 22.52
C ALA A 2 1.42 -27.12 23.66
N MET A 3 2.32 -26.18 23.35
CA MET A 3 3.22 -25.57 24.36
C MET A 3 2.52 -24.58 25.30
N LEU A 4 1.24 -24.24 25.08
CA LEU A 4 0.56 -23.19 25.85
C LEU A 4 0.41 -23.56 27.31
N TYR A 5 0.04 -24.81 27.60
CA TYR A 5 -0.18 -25.31 28.97
C TYR A 5 0.98 -26.17 29.50
N MET A 6 2.05 -26.33 28.71
CA MET A 6 3.24 -27.05 29.16
C MET A 6 4.03 -26.21 30.18
N PRO A 7 4.42 -26.78 31.33
CA PRO A 7 5.21 -26.09 32.33
C PRO A 7 6.71 -26.07 31.99
N SER A 8 7.19 -27.04 31.20
CA SER A 8 8.60 -27.19 30.79
C SER A 8 8.82 -26.82 29.33
N SER A 9 10.08 -26.58 28.97
CA SER A 9 10.53 -26.44 27.59
C SER A 9 10.25 -27.73 26.79
N PHE A 10 9.91 -27.57 25.51
CA PHE A 10 9.60 -28.67 24.60
C PHE A 10 10.84 -29.05 23.78
N PRO A 11 11.33 -30.30 23.85
CA PRO A 11 12.52 -30.72 23.10
C PRO A 11 12.34 -30.61 21.59
N ALA A 12 13.39 -30.19 20.88
CA ALA A 12 13.36 -30.07 19.42
C ALA A 12 13.16 -31.45 18.74
N ALA A 13 13.75 -32.52 19.29
CA ALA A 13 13.61 -33.87 18.75
C ALA A 13 12.14 -34.34 18.71
N ASP A 14 11.38 -34.05 19.77
CA ASP A 14 9.95 -34.37 19.85
C ASP A 14 9.14 -33.54 18.86
N LEU A 15 9.53 -32.29 18.64
CA LEU A 15 8.94 -31.44 17.61
C LEU A 15 9.21 -32.01 16.22
N GLU A 16 10.42 -32.52 15.95
CA GLU A 16 10.74 -33.13 14.66
C GLU A 16 9.88 -34.37 14.40
N ALA A 17 9.63 -35.17 15.44
CA ALA A 17 8.80 -36.38 15.34
C ALA A 17 7.32 -36.09 14.99
N TRP A 18 6.81 -34.89 15.29
CA TRP A 18 5.43 -34.51 14.98
C TRP A 18 5.20 -34.19 13.49
N PHE A 19 6.26 -33.93 12.73
CA PHE A 19 6.16 -33.58 11.31
C PHE A 19 6.58 -34.74 10.41
N LYS A 20 5.86 -34.91 9.29
CA LYS A 20 6.27 -35.84 8.24
C LYS A 20 7.57 -35.33 7.59
N PRO A 21 8.48 -36.22 7.13
CA PRO A 21 9.73 -35.82 6.47
C PRO A 21 9.54 -34.90 5.27
N SER A 22 8.41 -35.03 4.55
CA SER A 22 8.05 -34.19 3.39
C SER A 22 7.77 -32.73 3.75
N ALA A 23 7.50 -32.40 5.01
CA ALA A 23 7.11 -31.06 5.47
C ALA A 23 8.25 -30.29 6.16
N ARG A 24 9.49 -30.77 6.06
CA ARG A 24 10.65 -30.17 6.75
C ARG A 24 10.87 -28.69 6.42
N SER A 25 10.75 -28.31 5.15
CA SER A 25 10.93 -26.92 4.68
C SER A 25 9.87 -25.98 5.28
N ALA A 26 8.59 -26.40 5.25
CA ALA A 26 7.49 -25.61 5.82
C ALA A 26 7.65 -25.41 7.34
N ARG A 27 8.14 -26.43 8.05
CA ARG A 27 8.45 -26.36 9.48
C ARG A 27 9.57 -25.36 9.77
N GLU A 28 10.69 -25.44 9.04
CA GLU A 28 11.82 -24.53 9.21
C GLU A 28 11.42 -23.08 8.93
N GLN A 29 10.60 -22.86 7.91
CA GLN A 29 10.01 -21.55 7.63
C GLN A 29 9.11 -21.06 8.77
N ALA A 30 8.22 -21.91 9.30
CA ALA A 30 7.34 -21.54 10.41
C ALA A 30 8.13 -21.23 11.70
N LEU A 31 9.14 -22.03 12.03
CA LEU A 31 10.03 -21.78 13.17
C LEU A 31 10.80 -20.47 13.00
N SER A 32 11.31 -20.19 11.81
CA SER A 32 11.97 -18.91 11.53
C SER A 32 11.03 -17.72 11.70
N ILE A 33 9.77 -17.84 11.29
CA ILE A 33 8.77 -16.79 11.49
C ILE A 33 8.48 -16.59 12.98
N LEU A 34 8.27 -17.67 13.74
CA LEU A 34 7.99 -17.59 15.18
C LEU A 34 9.16 -17.02 15.99
N ASP A 35 10.39 -17.30 15.58
CA ASP A 35 11.61 -16.75 16.17
C ASP A 35 11.76 -15.25 15.84
N ARG A 36 11.52 -14.87 14.57
CA ARG A 36 11.51 -13.45 14.14
C ARG A 36 10.43 -12.61 14.81
N LEU A 37 9.28 -13.21 15.10
CA LEU A 37 8.18 -12.56 15.83
C LEU A 37 8.40 -12.54 17.34
N HIS A 38 9.51 -13.10 17.85
CA HIS A 38 9.79 -13.24 19.27
C HIS A 38 8.61 -13.86 20.05
N ILE A 39 8.00 -14.91 19.50
CA ILE A 39 6.96 -15.68 20.16
C ILE A 39 7.58 -16.88 20.89
N LEU A 40 8.59 -17.47 20.27
CA LEU A 40 9.25 -18.69 20.71
C LEU A 40 10.69 -18.34 21.17
N ALA A 41 11.06 -18.81 22.34
CA ALA A 41 12.42 -18.72 22.88
C ALA A 41 13.11 -20.08 22.73
N SER A 42 14.24 -20.09 22.03
CA SER A 42 15.12 -21.25 21.95
C SER A 42 16.07 -21.25 23.14
N LYS A 43 16.06 -22.33 23.93
CA LYS A 43 17.02 -22.58 25.00
C LYS A 43 17.89 -23.75 24.59
N ARG A 44 19.20 -23.59 24.71
CA ARG A 44 20.14 -24.71 24.62
C ARG A 44 20.34 -25.23 26.02
N GLU A 45 19.97 -26.47 26.26
CA GLU A 45 20.25 -27.14 27.53
C GLU A 45 21.71 -27.62 27.55
N ASP A 46 22.21 -27.96 28.74
CA ASP A 46 23.62 -28.34 28.97
C ASP A 46 24.06 -29.56 28.12
N ASP A 47 23.11 -30.38 27.68
CA ASP A 47 23.30 -31.54 26.79
C ASP A 47 23.41 -31.18 25.30
N ARG A 48 23.57 -29.88 24.95
CA ARG A 48 23.51 -29.35 23.57
C ARG A 48 22.19 -29.61 22.84
N SER A 49 21.18 -30.14 23.52
CA SER A 49 19.83 -30.29 22.99
C SER A 49 19.17 -28.91 22.87
N LEU A 50 18.49 -28.69 21.75
CA LEU A 50 17.67 -27.51 21.53
C LEU A 50 16.29 -27.78 22.13
N SER A 51 15.81 -26.86 22.96
CA SER A 51 14.46 -26.87 23.47
C SER A 51 13.77 -25.55 23.15
N TYR A 52 12.46 -25.63 22.92
CA TYR A 52 11.62 -24.51 22.54
C TYR A 52 10.63 -24.22 23.66
N SER A 53 10.49 -22.94 24.01
CA SER A 53 9.51 -22.49 25.00
C SER A 53 8.80 -21.25 24.48
N LEU A 54 7.54 -21.04 24.87
CA LEU A 54 6.86 -19.78 24.58
C LEU A 54 7.37 -18.70 25.52
N ILE A 55 7.47 -17.47 25.02
CA ILE A 55 7.83 -16.33 25.87
C ILE A 55 6.75 -16.14 26.95
N PRO A 56 7.10 -16.03 28.26
CA PRO A 56 6.13 -16.02 29.35
C PRO A 56 5.09 -14.89 29.28
N GLY A 57 5.43 -13.76 28.65
CA GLY A 57 4.48 -12.67 28.37
C GLY A 57 3.37 -13.11 27.43
N PHE A 58 3.74 -13.60 26.25
CA PHE A 58 2.82 -14.11 25.23
C PHE A 58 2.01 -15.32 25.72
N GLN A 59 2.66 -16.24 26.45
CA GLN A 59 1.98 -17.41 27.01
C GLN A 59 0.87 -17.01 28.00
N ARG A 60 1.14 -16.06 28.90
CA ARG A 60 0.14 -15.56 29.85
C ARG A 60 -1.00 -14.83 29.14
N SER A 61 -0.71 -13.93 28.22
CA SER A 61 -1.75 -13.17 27.49
C SER A 61 -2.63 -14.08 26.64
N LEU A 62 -2.06 -15.09 25.99
CA LEU A 62 -2.82 -16.04 25.17
C LEU A 62 -3.71 -16.95 26.03
N ARG A 63 -3.25 -17.40 27.21
CA ARG A 63 -4.10 -18.13 28.17
C ARG A 63 -5.27 -17.27 28.64
N GLN A 64 -5.00 -16.02 29.02
CA GLN A 64 -6.05 -15.07 29.44
C GLN A 64 -7.09 -14.84 28.34
N ALA A 65 -6.67 -14.72 27.09
CA ALA A 65 -7.58 -14.55 25.95
C ALA A 65 -8.48 -15.78 25.72
N ILE A 66 -7.98 -17.00 25.94
CA ILE A 66 -8.73 -18.26 25.74
C ILE A 66 -9.64 -18.57 26.92
N GLU A 67 -9.16 -18.36 28.15
CA GLU A 67 -9.89 -18.63 29.38
C GLU A 67 -10.93 -17.53 29.69
N GLY A 68 -10.90 -16.42 28.94
CA GLY A 68 -11.72 -15.23 29.21
C GLY A 68 -11.41 -14.59 30.57
N SER A 69 -10.28 -14.96 31.18
CA SER A 69 -9.92 -14.60 32.54
C SER A 69 -8.99 -13.39 32.53
N GLY A 70 -9.48 -12.25 33.02
CA GLY A 70 -8.69 -11.06 33.21
C GLY A 70 -9.53 -9.79 33.34
N THR A 71 -9.04 -8.85 34.13
CA THR A 71 -9.48 -7.44 34.15
C THR A 71 -8.88 -6.63 32.99
N HIS A 72 -8.09 -7.26 32.13
CA HIS A 72 -7.52 -6.63 30.94
C HIS A 72 -8.63 -6.48 29.90
N ARG A 73 -9.00 -5.22 29.65
CA ARG A 73 -10.07 -4.77 28.75
C ARG A 73 -9.69 -4.89 27.27
N THR A 74 -9.02 -5.99 26.93
CA THR A 74 -8.33 -6.23 25.65
C THR A 74 -9.29 -6.27 24.46
N PHE A 75 -10.57 -6.56 24.70
CA PHE A 75 -11.64 -6.63 23.70
C PHE A 75 -12.61 -5.43 23.75
N GLY A 76 -12.21 -4.33 24.40
CA GLY A 76 -13.06 -3.16 24.60
C GLY A 76 -14.13 -3.36 25.68
N VAL A 77 -14.68 -2.26 26.20
CA VAL A 77 -15.78 -2.29 27.17
C VAL A 77 -17.07 -1.83 26.45
N PRO A 78 -18.06 -2.71 26.27
CA PRO A 78 -19.36 -2.32 25.73
C PRO A 78 -19.96 -1.19 26.56
N ALA A 79 -20.50 -0.17 25.90
CA ALA A 79 -21.08 0.96 26.58
C ALA A 79 -22.33 0.54 27.36
N SER A 80 -22.52 1.15 28.54
CA SER A 80 -23.71 0.89 29.35
C SER A 80 -24.95 1.51 28.68
N LYS A 81 -26.14 0.96 28.93
CA LYS A 81 -27.42 1.49 28.40
C LYS A 81 -27.64 2.98 28.74
N ALA A 82 -27.04 3.48 29.84
CA ALA A 82 -27.10 4.87 30.25
C ALA A 82 -26.21 5.79 29.37
N GLU A 83 -25.05 5.29 28.91
CA GLU A 83 -24.12 6.02 28.04
C GLU A 83 -24.55 5.97 26.56
N SER A 84 -25.20 4.88 26.15
CA SER A 84 -25.67 4.63 24.78
C SER A 84 -26.86 5.53 24.36
N GLY A 85 -27.58 6.11 25.33
CA GLY A 85 -28.80 6.87 25.04
C GLY A 85 -29.93 6.03 24.41
N GLY A 86 -29.81 4.69 24.41
CA GLY A 86 -30.82 3.75 23.96
C GLY A 86 -31.00 3.59 22.44
N LYS A 87 -30.25 4.32 21.60
CA LYS A 87 -30.32 4.20 20.14
C LYS A 87 -29.13 3.43 19.60
N ARG A 88 -29.31 2.13 19.37
CA ARG A 88 -28.38 1.34 18.54
C ARG A 88 -28.47 1.84 17.11
N LEU A 89 -27.35 2.27 16.55
CA LEU A 89 -27.27 2.66 15.14
C LEU A 89 -27.42 1.42 14.25
N GLY A 90 -28.16 1.58 13.16
CA GLY A 90 -28.25 0.54 12.14
C GLY A 90 -26.89 0.29 11.49
N ILE A 91 -26.55 -0.97 11.25
CA ILE A 91 -25.32 -1.38 10.57
C ILE A 91 -25.24 -0.71 9.18
N GLU A 92 -26.38 -0.57 8.50
CA GLU A 92 -26.49 0.10 7.19
C GLU A 92 -26.03 1.56 7.22
N PHE A 93 -26.35 2.29 8.30
CA PHE A 93 -25.91 3.67 8.46
C PHE A 93 -24.39 3.75 8.67
N LEU A 94 -23.83 2.85 9.48
CA LEU A 94 -22.39 2.77 9.70
C LEU A 94 -21.63 2.44 8.41
N ASP A 95 -22.16 1.49 7.62
CA ASP A 95 -21.60 1.13 6.31
C ASP A 95 -21.67 2.31 5.33
N GLN A 96 -22.78 3.04 5.28
CA GLN A 96 -22.92 4.23 4.42
C GLN A 96 -21.97 5.35 4.84
N HIS A 97 -21.83 5.60 6.14
CA HIS A 97 -20.92 6.61 6.67
C HIS A 97 -19.45 6.27 6.36
N ALA A 98 -19.03 5.03 6.65
CA ALA A 98 -17.68 4.55 6.37
C ALA A 98 -17.36 4.67 4.87
N ARG A 99 -18.29 4.24 4.03
CA ARG A 99 -18.17 4.36 2.57
C ARG A 99 -18.00 5.81 2.14
N GLN A 100 -18.87 6.71 2.60
CA GLN A 100 -18.78 8.12 2.22
C GLN A 100 -17.41 8.69 2.60
N GLN A 101 -16.98 8.58 3.86
CA GLN A 101 -15.70 9.12 4.31
C GLN A 101 -14.52 8.55 3.52
N TRP A 102 -14.48 7.22 3.32
CA TRP A 102 -13.42 6.56 2.56
C TRP A 102 -13.40 7.00 1.09
N GLU A 103 -14.57 7.07 0.47
CA GLU A 103 -14.74 7.57 -0.90
C GLU A 103 -14.29 9.03 -1.03
N GLY A 104 -14.50 9.86 -0.01
CA GLY A 104 -13.99 11.24 0.02
C GLY A 104 -12.47 11.34 0.03
N ILE A 105 -11.79 10.45 0.76
CA ILE A 105 -10.32 10.38 0.78
C ILE A 105 -9.78 9.98 -0.58
N LEU A 106 -10.33 8.92 -1.17
CA LEU A 106 -9.95 8.45 -2.51
C LEU A 106 -10.23 9.53 -3.57
N PHE A 107 -11.38 10.19 -3.47
CA PHE A 107 -11.72 11.28 -4.38
C PHE A 107 -10.74 12.46 -4.24
N PHE A 108 -10.33 12.83 -3.02
CA PHE A 108 -9.33 13.87 -2.82
C PHE A 108 -8.01 13.54 -3.52
N MET A 109 -7.52 12.29 -3.43
CA MET A 109 -6.28 11.86 -4.10
C MET A 109 -6.36 11.98 -5.63
N VAL A 110 -7.51 11.67 -6.22
CA VAL A 110 -7.69 11.62 -7.68
C VAL A 110 -8.16 12.97 -8.26
N SER A 111 -8.85 13.79 -7.46
CA SER A 111 -9.52 15.02 -7.89
C SER A 111 -8.58 16.03 -8.55
N GLY A 112 -7.37 16.23 -8.01
CA GLY A 112 -6.42 17.19 -8.55
C GLY A 112 -5.75 16.74 -9.85
N ALA A 113 -5.75 15.44 -10.17
CA ALA A 113 -5.25 14.93 -11.45
C ALA A 113 -6.34 14.82 -12.52
N ALA A 114 -7.61 14.68 -12.13
CA ALA A 114 -8.77 14.63 -13.01
C ALA A 114 -9.29 16.03 -13.47
N GLY A 115 -8.69 17.12 -12.97
CA GLY A 115 -9.07 18.49 -13.34
C GLY A 115 -10.43 18.93 -12.79
N PHE A 116 -10.95 18.24 -11.77
CA PHE A 116 -12.15 18.69 -11.05
C PHE A 116 -11.79 19.92 -10.23
N GLN A 117 -12.66 20.95 -10.24
CA GLN A 117 -12.42 22.16 -9.44
C GLN A 117 -12.36 21.80 -7.94
N PRO A 118 -11.37 22.33 -7.20
CA PRO A 118 -11.34 22.16 -5.75
C PRO A 118 -12.62 22.79 -5.16
N GLY A 119 -13.47 21.96 -4.56
CA GLY A 119 -14.76 22.37 -3.97
C GLY A 119 -16.01 21.76 -4.62
N SER A 120 -15.91 20.97 -5.70
CA SER A 120 -17.08 20.33 -6.32
C SER A 120 -17.70 19.21 -5.47
N VAL A 121 -16.96 18.69 -4.48
CA VAL A 121 -17.44 17.68 -3.54
C VAL A 121 -17.24 18.20 -2.13
N ARG A 122 -18.34 18.28 -1.38
CA ARG A 122 -18.46 18.83 -0.02
C ARG A 122 -17.90 17.85 1.04
N MET A 123 -16.76 17.22 0.73
CA MET A 123 -16.09 16.26 1.60
C MET A 123 -14.71 16.82 1.95
N ASP A 124 -14.67 17.60 3.03
CA ASP A 124 -13.41 18.13 3.52
C ASP A 124 -12.64 17.02 4.24
N VAL A 125 -11.61 16.51 3.58
CA VAL A 125 -10.69 15.54 4.18
C VAL A 125 -9.94 16.24 5.31
N GLY A 126 -9.93 15.63 6.49
CA GLY A 126 -9.28 16.19 7.68
C GLY A 126 -7.81 16.55 7.43
N PRO A 127 -7.28 17.60 8.10
CA PRO A 127 -5.90 18.06 7.91
C PRO A 127 -4.88 16.98 8.31
N GLY A 128 -5.21 16.12 9.28
CA GLY A 128 -4.39 14.96 9.66
C GLY A 128 -4.27 13.96 8.51
N THR A 129 -5.39 13.59 7.89
CA THR A 129 -5.42 12.70 6.72
C THR A 129 -4.65 13.28 5.54
N LYS A 130 -4.76 14.59 5.26
CA LYS A 130 -3.96 15.25 4.21
C LYS A 130 -2.45 15.12 4.48
N LYS A 131 -2.00 15.34 5.73
CA LYS A 131 -0.60 15.14 6.12
C LYS A 131 -0.16 13.68 5.95
N LEU A 132 -1.01 12.71 6.33
CA LEU A 132 -0.74 11.28 6.15
C LEU A 132 -0.56 10.90 4.68
N LEU A 133 -1.42 11.41 3.80
CA LEU A 133 -1.31 11.16 2.36
C LEU A 133 -0.01 11.73 1.77
N HIS A 134 0.47 12.87 2.30
CA HIS A 134 1.76 13.43 1.90
C HIS A 134 2.96 12.64 2.45
N ALA A 135 2.89 12.21 3.71
CA ALA A 135 3.97 11.45 4.34
C ALA A 135 4.13 10.05 3.75
N GLY A 136 3.03 9.42 3.33
CA GLY A 136 3.05 8.14 2.62
C GLY A 136 3.43 8.24 1.14
N ASP A 137 3.89 9.41 0.68
CA ASP A 137 4.13 9.73 -0.74
C ASP A 137 2.97 9.31 -1.65
N LEU A 138 1.73 9.33 -1.17
CA LEU A 138 0.54 8.96 -1.95
C LEU A 138 0.04 10.15 -2.78
N VAL A 139 0.26 11.37 -2.28
CA VAL A 139 -0.09 12.63 -2.94
C VAL A 139 1.06 13.62 -2.79
N ARG A 140 1.40 14.33 -3.87
CA ARG A 140 2.33 15.47 -3.85
C ARG A 140 1.58 16.74 -4.23
N THR A 141 1.76 17.81 -3.46
CA THR A 141 1.18 19.11 -3.80
C THR A 141 2.09 19.82 -4.79
N VAL A 142 1.64 19.97 -6.03
CA VAL A 142 2.34 20.74 -7.08
C VAL A 142 1.53 21.99 -7.36
N HIS A 143 2.11 23.17 -7.15
CA HIS A 143 1.45 24.48 -7.33
C HIS A 143 0.11 24.61 -6.60
N GLY A 144 0.01 24.11 -5.37
CA GLY A 144 -1.21 24.17 -4.55
C GLY A 144 -2.29 23.15 -4.95
N THR A 145 -2.06 22.34 -6.00
CA THR A 145 -2.96 21.25 -6.40
C THR A 145 -2.40 19.89 -5.96
N PRO A 146 -3.20 19.04 -5.29
CA PRO A 146 -2.78 17.68 -4.95
C PRO A 146 -2.69 16.83 -6.22
N LYS A 147 -1.52 16.28 -6.53
CA LYS A 147 -1.30 15.34 -7.62
C LYS A 147 -0.98 13.96 -7.04
N ILE A 148 -1.63 12.93 -7.58
CA ILE A 148 -1.36 11.54 -7.23
C ILE A 148 0.05 11.14 -7.69
N THR A 149 0.71 10.29 -6.91
CA THR A 149 2.03 9.72 -7.24
C THR A 149 1.90 8.30 -7.79
N LYS A 150 3.02 7.68 -8.15
CA LYS A 150 3.10 6.25 -8.51
C LYS A 150 2.58 5.33 -7.41
N GLU A 151 2.96 5.61 -6.16
CA GLU A 151 2.52 4.82 -5.00
C GLU A 151 1.05 5.08 -4.70
N GLY A 152 0.61 6.34 -4.78
CA GLY A 152 -0.79 6.73 -4.63
C GLY A 152 -1.72 6.07 -5.65
N PHE A 153 -1.28 5.94 -6.91
CA PHE A 153 -2.07 5.23 -7.91
C PHE A 153 -2.13 3.73 -7.58
N SER A 154 -1.00 3.10 -7.25
CA SER A 154 -0.97 1.69 -6.82
C SER A 154 -1.89 1.44 -5.63
N PHE A 155 -1.93 2.37 -4.68
CA PHE A 155 -2.81 2.36 -3.54
C PHE A 155 -4.29 2.35 -3.96
N VAL A 156 -4.71 3.27 -4.84
CA VAL A 156 -6.10 3.35 -5.31
C VAL A 156 -6.55 2.08 -6.06
N LEU A 157 -5.60 1.34 -6.66
CA LEU A 157 -5.88 0.08 -7.36
C LEU A 157 -6.04 -1.14 -6.44
N GLN A 158 -5.60 -1.06 -5.19
CA GLN A 158 -5.69 -2.17 -4.24
C GLN A 158 -7.13 -2.38 -3.76
N GLU A 159 -7.39 -3.55 -3.18
CA GLU A 159 -8.65 -3.81 -2.49
C GLU A 159 -8.81 -2.91 -1.27
N THR A 160 -10.05 -2.58 -0.89
CA THR A 160 -10.35 -1.67 0.23
C THR A 160 -9.62 -2.05 1.52
N ASN A 161 -9.53 -3.35 1.84
CA ASN A 161 -8.82 -3.82 3.05
C ASN A 161 -7.32 -3.48 2.99
N ALA A 162 -6.67 -3.79 1.86
CA ALA A 162 -5.27 -3.48 1.65
C ALA A 162 -5.00 -1.96 1.64
N GLN A 163 -5.94 -1.15 1.11
CA GLN A 163 -5.87 0.31 1.19
C GLN A 163 -5.88 0.79 2.65
N VAL A 164 -6.82 0.29 3.46
CA VAL A 164 -6.90 0.65 4.89
C VAL A 164 -5.60 0.28 5.61
N TRP A 165 -5.09 -0.93 5.41
CA TRP A 165 -3.81 -1.36 6.00
C TRP A 165 -2.63 -0.49 5.57
N ASN A 166 -2.49 -0.19 4.28
CA ASN A 166 -1.40 0.65 3.82
C ASN A 166 -1.46 2.05 4.42
N LEU A 167 -2.67 2.63 4.55
CA LEU A 167 -2.84 3.92 5.21
C LEU A 167 -2.51 3.85 6.71
N LEU A 168 -2.91 2.77 7.40
CA LEU A 168 -2.59 2.56 8.81
C LEU A 168 -1.08 2.31 9.04
N ILE A 169 -0.38 1.65 8.11
CA ILE A 169 1.07 1.49 8.17
C ILE A 169 1.76 2.85 8.01
N VAL A 170 1.28 3.71 7.11
CA VAL A 170 1.78 5.08 7.00
C VAL A 170 1.50 5.87 8.29
N TYR A 171 0.33 5.69 8.89
CA TYR A 171 0.00 6.27 10.19
C TYR A 171 1.00 5.83 11.27
N LEU A 172 1.26 4.52 11.39
CA LEU A 172 2.22 3.95 12.35
C LEU A 172 3.63 4.52 12.17
N LYS A 173 4.09 4.76 10.94
CA LYS A 173 5.38 5.41 10.70
C LYS A 173 5.42 6.86 11.19
N MET A 174 4.28 7.56 11.20
CA MET A 174 4.15 8.95 11.68
C MET A 174 3.87 9.07 13.19
N VAL A 175 3.60 7.96 13.89
CA VAL A 175 3.28 7.96 15.33
C VAL A 175 4.37 8.63 16.17
N ASN A 176 5.64 8.42 15.80
CA ASN A 176 6.78 9.04 16.49
C ASN A 176 6.80 10.56 16.34
N ASP A 177 6.47 11.08 15.15
CA ASP A 177 6.40 12.53 14.88
C ASP A 177 5.22 13.19 15.60
N LEU A 178 4.15 12.43 15.85
CA LEU A 178 2.96 12.85 16.59
C LEU A 178 3.12 12.74 18.11
N GLY A 179 4.24 12.19 18.60
CA GLY A 179 4.51 12.01 20.04
C GLY A 179 3.64 10.94 20.70
N MET A 180 3.14 9.97 19.94
CA MET A 180 2.30 8.88 20.43
C MET A 180 3.13 7.62 20.72
N SER A 181 2.62 6.76 21.60
CA SER A 181 3.23 5.44 21.86
C SER A 181 2.82 4.42 20.81
N GLU A 182 3.79 3.88 20.05
CA GLU A 182 3.56 2.84 19.04
C GLU A 182 2.84 1.61 19.61
N THR A 183 3.22 1.20 20.81
CA THR A 183 2.60 0.04 21.49
C THR A 183 1.12 0.25 21.78
N GLU A 184 0.73 1.46 22.19
CA GLU A 184 -0.66 1.79 22.52
C GLU A 184 -1.51 1.86 21.25
N VAL A 185 -0.97 2.44 20.16
CA VAL A 185 -1.60 2.51 18.84
C VAL A 185 -1.84 1.11 18.27
N LEU A 186 -0.82 0.24 18.26
CA LEU A 186 -0.95 -1.13 17.78
C LEU A 186 -1.95 -1.94 18.61
N SER A 187 -1.88 -1.83 19.94
CA SER A 187 -2.83 -2.51 20.84
C SER A 187 -4.28 -2.09 20.55
N PHE A 188 -4.50 -0.81 20.24
CA PHE A 188 -5.81 -0.28 19.92
C PHE A 188 -6.32 -0.74 18.54
N LEU A 189 -5.46 -0.82 17.53
CA LEU A 189 -5.84 -1.37 16.22
C LEU A 189 -6.28 -2.83 16.29
N PHE A 190 -5.55 -3.65 17.07
CA PHE A 190 -5.95 -5.04 17.28
C PHE A 190 -7.24 -5.16 18.09
N MET A 191 -7.45 -4.29 19.08
CA MET A 191 -8.72 -4.19 19.80
C MET A 191 -9.85 -3.88 18.82
N LEU A 192 -9.73 -2.84 17.98
CA LEU A 192 -10.72 -2.44 16.97
C LEU A 192 -11.10 -3.57 16.02
N GLY A 193 -10.12 -4.37 15.60
CA GLY A 193 -10.35 -5.53 14.74
C GLY A 193 -11.16 -6.66 15.39
N SER A 194 -11.18 -6.74 16.72
CA SER A 194 -11.91 -7.74 17.48
C SER A 194 -13.31 -7.30 17.94
N LEU A 195 -13.70 -6.04 17.66
CA LEU A 195 -14.98 -5.49 18.09
C LEU A 195 -16.14 -5.99 17.21
N GLU A 196 -17.35 -5.95 17.78
CA GLU A 196 -18.58 -6.35 17.10
C GLU A 196 -19.23 -5.15 16.39
N LEU A 197 -19.75 -5.41 15.19
CA LEU A 197 -20.49 -4.41 14.41
C LEU A 197 -21.85 -4.10 15.05
N GLY A 198 -22.18 -2.81 15.11
CA GLY A 198 -23.45 -2.33 15.67
C GLY A 198 -23.50 -2.27 17.20
N GLN A 199 -22.42 -2.65 17.88
CA GLN A 199 -22.24 -2.48 19.32
C GLN A 199 -21.45 -1.20 19.61
N ASP A 200 -21.89 -0.42 20.59
CA ASP A 200 -21.15 0.74 21.10
C ASP A 200 -20.19 0.38 22.21
N TYR A 201 -19.07 1.10 22.24
CA TYR A 201 -17.99 0.93 23.20
C TYR A 201 -17.69 2.25 23.92
N SER A 202 -17.34 2.17 25.21
CA SER A 202 -17.06 3.33 26.05
C SER A 202 -15.63 3.84 25.85
N THR A 203 -15.46 5.16 25.76
CA THR A 203 -14.15 5.82 25.68
C THR A 203 -13.47 6.02 27.04
N SER A 204 -14.18 5.75 28.14
CA SER A 204 -13.69 5.98 29.52
C SER A 204 -12.41 5.22 29.88
N THR A 205 -12.11 4.16 29.14
CA THR A 205 -10.98 3.26 29.41
C THR A 205 -9.78 3.50 28.50
N LEU A 206 -9.90 4.47 27.59
CA LEU A 206 -8.88 4.79 26.60
C LEU A 206 -7.85 5.77 27.15
N SER A 207 -6.59 5.57 26.76
CA SER A 207 -5.52 6.52 27.05
C SER A 207 -5.68 7.81 26.23
N PRO A 208 -5.02 8.92 26.60
CA PRO A 208 -5.04 10.16 25.83
C PRO A 208 -4.57 9.98 24.37
N THR A 209 -3.58 9.12 24.15
CA THR A 209 -3.08 8.75 22.81
C THR A 209 -4.14 8.01 22.00
N GLN A 210 -4.86 7.06 22.61
CA GLN A 210 -5.95 6.34 21.98
C GLN A 210 -7.15 7.23 21.66
N LEU A 211 -7.44 8.25 22.48
CA LEU A 211 -8.48 9.24 22.19
C LEU A 211 -8.13 10.12 20.99
N GLN A 212 -6.86 10.55 20.88
CA GLN A 212 -6.41 11.30 19.71
C GLN A 212 -6.46 10.43 18.44
N MET A 213 -6.02 9.18 18.53
CA MET A 213 -6.13 8.21 17.45
C MET A 213 -7.59 7.94 17.05
N LEU A 214 -8.50 7.88 18.03
CA LEU A 214 -9.94 7.69 17.77
C LEU A 214 -10.49 8.82 16.91
N ASP A 215 -10.08 10.07 17.17
CA ASP A 215 -10.47 11.22 16.36
C ASP A 215 -9.90 11.13 14.93
N ASP A 216 -8.64 10.72 14.78
CA ASP A 216 -8.03 10.49 13.45
C ASP A 216 -8.74 9.38 12.67
N LEU A 217 -9.02 8.24 13.31
CA LEU A 217 -9.74 7.10 12.71
C LEU A 217 -11.19 7.45 12.37
N SER A 218 -11.80 8.36 13.14
CA SER A 218 -13.14 8.87 12.82
C SER A 218 -13.16 9.70 11.55
N ALA A 219 -12.10 10.50 11.32
CA ALA A 219 -11.92 11.26 10.08
C ALA A 219 -11.65 10.35 8.88
N MET A 220 -11.12 9.14 9.11
CA MET A 220 -10.94 8.12 8.07
C MET A 220 -12.20 7.27 7.82
N GLY A 221 -13.22 7.36 8.68
CA GLY A 221 -14.41 6.52 8.59
C GLY A 221 -14.23 5.07 9.09
N ILE A 222 -13.10 4.76 9.74
CA ILE A 222 -12.83 3.46 10.37
C ILE A 222 -13.66 3.31 11.65
N VAL A 223 -13.91 4.42 12.33
CA VAL A 223 -14.78 4.48 13.52
C VAL A 223 -15.83 5.56 13.32
N TYR A 224 -17.02 5.33 13.83
CA TYR A 224 -18.06 6.35 13.90
C TYR A 224 -18.19 6.90 15.33
N ARG A 225 -18.26 8.22 15.44
CA ARG A 225 -18.45 8.93 16.70
C ARG A 225 -19.43 10.09 16.49
N SER A 226 -20.42 10.22 17.38
CA SER A 226 -21.45 11.26 17.22
C SER A 226 -20.93 12.69 17.40
N SER A 227 -19.93 12.88 18.28
CA SER A 227 -19.23 14.15 18.49
C SER A 227 -17.86 13.89 19.12
N LYS A 228 -16.95 14.87 19.06
CA LYS A 228 -15.61 14.81 19.69
C LYS A 228 -15.66 14.66 21.22
N GLU A 229 -16.79 15.00 21.83
CA GLU A 229 -17.04 14.89 23.28
C GLU A 229 -17.85 13.62 23.63
N SER A 230 -18.28 12.84 22.62
CA SER A 230 -19.07 11.63 22.85
C SER A 230 -18.28 10.62 23.66
N ARG A 231 -18.91 10.06 24.70
CA ARG A 231 -18.32 9.00 25.54
C ARG A 231 -18.40 7.61 24.91
N THR A 232 -19.05 7.50 23.76
CA THR A 232 -19.24 6.25 23.03
C THR A 232 -18.76 6.36 21.58
N PHE A 233 -18.28 5.24 21.05
CA PHE A 233 -17.90 5.08 19.64
C PHE A 233 -18.39 3.74 19.09
N TYR A 234 -18.52 3.68 17.76
CA TYR A 234 -18.98 2.50 17.02
C TYR A 234 -17.93 2.09 15.99
N PRO A 235 -17.42 0.84 16.00
CA PRO A 235 -16.56 0.35 14.93
C PRO A 235 -17.36 0.26 13.63
N THR A 236 -16.77 0.70 12.51
CA THR A 236 -17.35 0.46 11.19
C THR A 236 -16.85 -0.87 10.63
N ARG A 237 -17.42 -1.30 9.51
CA ARG A 237 -16.98 -2.54 8.87
C ARG A 237 -15.52 -2.51 8.43
N LEU A 238 -14.99 -1.33 8.09
CA LEU A 238 -13.56 -1.13 7.81
C LEU A 238 -12.67 -1.52 9.00
N ALA A 239 -13.10 -1.27 10.24
CA ALA A 239 -12.35 -1.67 11.44
C ALA A 239 -12.42 -3.19 11.69
N THR A 240 -13.61 -3.76 11.66
CA THR A 240 -13.81 -5.19 11.99
C THR A 240 -13.25 -6.14 10.94
N THR A 241 -13.20 -5.70 9.67
CA THR A 241 -12.59 -6.46 8.58
C THR A 241 -11.10 -6.22 8.46
N LEU A 242 -10.50 -5.33 9.26
CA LEU A 242 -9.06 -5.11 9.25
C LEU A 242 -8.29 -6.40 9.55
N THR A 243 -8.77 -7.21 10.49
CA THR A 243 -8.13 -8.48 10.89
C THR A 243 -8.68 -9.71 10.17
N SER A 244 -9.64 -9.52 9.26
CA SER A 244 -10.32 -10.59 8.54
C SER A 244 -10.12 -10.44 7.02
N ASP A 245 -9.85 -11.53 6.32
CA ASP A 245 -9.75 -11.53 4.84
C ASP A 245 -11.13 -11.43 4.14
N SER A 246 -12.20 -11.29 4.92
CA SER A 246 -13.56 -11.08 4.44
C SER A 246 -13.74 -9.64 3.94
N GLY A 247 -14.27 -9.48 2.72
CA GLY A 247 -14.41 -8.18 2.05
C GLY A 247 -14.94 -7.04 2.95
N ALA A 248 -14.21 -5.93 2.96
CA ALA A 248 -14.30 -4.89 3.99
C ALA A 248 -15.60 -4.06 4.00
N LEU A 249 -16.32 -4.01 2.87
CA LEU A 249 -17.57 -3.28 2.72
C LEU A 249 -18.47 -3.98 1.68
N PRO A 250 -19.71 -4.39 2.03
CA PRO A 250 -20.67 -4.83 1.03
C PRO A 250 -21.00 -3.66 0.11
N GLY A 251 -20.56 -3.75 -1.15
CA GLY A 251 -20.80 -2.73 -2.18
C GLY A 251 -19.75 -1.61 -2.30
N SER A 252 -18.61 -1.64 -1.58
CA SER A 252 -17.43 -0.87 -2.02
C SER A 252 -16.74 -1.51 -3.23
N ASP A 253 -16.93 -2.82 -3.38
CA ASP A 253 -16.75 -3.47 -4.67
C ASP A 253 -17.89 -3.02 -5.57
N ILE A 254 -17.54 -2.24 -6.59
CA ILE A 254 -18.44 -1.58 -7.52
C ILE A 254 -19.30 -2.62 -8.26
N ALA A 255 -20.54 -2.82 -7.83
CA ALA A 255 -21.72 -3.01 -8.69
C ALA A 255 -23.03 -3.10 -7.89
N THR A 256 -23.95 -2.19 -8.23
CA THR A 256 -25.43 -2.28 -8.27
C THR A 256 -26.18 -3.09 -7.21
N SER A 257 -27.09 -2.38 -6.55
CA SER A 257 -28.30 -2.90 -5.89
C SER A 257 -29.10 -3.78 -6.86
N GLU A 258 -29.04 -5.10 -6.68
CA GLU A 258 -30.08 -6.06 -7.07
C GLU A 258 -29.70 -7.46 -6.54
N LYS A 259 -30.45 -7.92 -5.52
CA LYS A 259 -30.58 -9.28 -4.93
C LYS A 259 -29.30 -10.14 -4.71
N PRO A 260 -29.13 -10.76 -3.51
CA PRO A 260 -27.91 -11.49 -3.19
C PRO A 260 -27.96 -12.94 -3.71
N ASP A 261 -27.36 -13.19 -4.87
CA ASP A 261 -26.83 -14.52 -5.20
C ASP A 261 -25.31 -14.51 -4.89
N HIS A 262 -24.92 -15.31 -3.90
CA HIS A 262 -23.58 -15.42 -3.30
C HIS A 262 -22.48 -16.00 -4.23
N LYS A 263 -22.56 -15.80 -5.55
CA LYS A 263 -21.55 -16.25 -6.54
C LYS A 263 -21.14 -15.17 -7.56
N ALA A 264 -21.46 -13.90 -7.33
CA ALA A 264 -20.96 -12.82 -8.18
C ALA A 264 -19.56 -12.37 -7.73
N GLN A 265 -18.54 -13.13 -8.13
CA GLN A 265 -17.19 -12.57 -8.26
C GLN A 265 -17.28 -11.25 -9.05
N LYS A 266 -16.77 -10.17 -8.47
CA LYS A 266 -16.42 -8.87 -9.08
C LYS A 266 -16.86 -8.74 -10.54
N LYS A 267 -18.10 -8.27 -10.79
CA LYS A 267 -18.55 -7.96 -12.16
C LYS A 267 -17.72 -6.78 -12.65
N GLY A 268 -16.70 -7.04 -13.46
CA GLY A 268 -15.97 -5.96 -14.12
C GLY A 268 -16.92 -5.16 -15.01
N PHE A 269 -16.63 -3.87 -15.18
CA PHE A 269 -17.53 -2.91 -15.82
C PHE A 269 -16.90 -2.23 -17.04
N ILE A 270 -15.64 -2.53 -17.35
CA ILE A 270 -14.88 -1.88 -18.42
C ILE A 270 -14.88 -2.76 -19.66
N ILE A 271 -15.21 -2.17 -20.81
CA ILE A 271 -15.06 -2.75 -22.13
C ILE A 271 -14.06 -1.90 -22.93
N ILE A 272 -13.08 -2.56 -23.56
CA ILE A 272 -12.11 -1.92 -24.43
C ILE A 272 -12.12 -2.58 -25.80
N GLU A 273 -12.21 -1.75 -26.83
CA GLU A 273 -12.16 -2.17 -28.23
C GLU A 273 -10.76 -2.01 -28.85
N THR A 274 -10.52 -2.68 -29.97
CA THR A 274 -9.26 -2.60 -30.74
C THR A 274 -8.95 -1.23 -31.33
N ASN A 275 -9.95 -0.34 -31.42
CA ASN A 275 -9.81 1.04 -31.88
C ASN A 275 -9.46 2.03 -30.74
N TYR A 276 -9.06 1.50 -29.58
CA TYR A 276 -8.72 2.25 -28.36
C TYR A 276 -9.90 2.97 -27.68
N ARG A 277 -11.15 2.66 -28.06
CA ARG A 277 -12.33 3.15 -27.35
C ARG A 277 -12.56 2.34 -26.09
N LEU A 278 -12.89 3.05 -25.02
CA LEU A 278 -13.19 2.51 -23.70
C LEU A 278 -14.63 2.86 -23.33
N TYR A 279 -15.37 1.87 -22.87
CA TYR A 279 -16.74 1.97 -22.38
C TYR A 279 -16.79 1.43 -20.95
N ALA A 280 -17.13 2.28 -20.00
CA ALA A 280 -17.21 1.90 -18.59
C ALA A 280 -18.66 2.00 -18.10
N TYR A 281 -19.24 0.88 -17.71
CA TYR A 281 -20.59 0.79 -17.17
C TYR A 281 -20.59 1.05 -15.66
N THR A 282 -20.40 2.31 -15.28
CA THR A 282 -20.33 2.72 -13.87
C THR A 282 -20.96 4.08 -13.66
N ASN A 283 -21.62 4.24 -12.52
CA ASN A 283 -22.11 5.52 -11.99
C ASN A 283 -21.19 6.07 -10.89
N SER A 284 -20.16 5.32 -10.47
CA SER A 284 -19.25 5.71 -9.40
C SER A 284 -18.32 6.82 -9.88
N LEU A 285 -18.38 7.97 -9.21
CA LEU A 285 -17.52 9.12 -9.50
C LEU A 285 -16.04 8.79 -9.37
N ILE A 286 -15.66 7.92 -8.42
CA ILE A 286 -14.26 7.52 -8.20
C ILE A 286 -13.73 6.73 -9.38
N GLN A 287 -14.49 5.74 -9.87
CA GLN A 287 -14.08 4.94 -11.01
C GLN A 287 -13.94 5.79 -12.27
N ILE A 288 -14.85 6.75 -12.46
CA ILE A 288 -14.77 7.73 -13.54
C ILE A 288 -13.52 8.61 -13.39
N ALA A 289 -13.22 9.06 -12.18
CA ALA A 289 -12.05 9.87 -11.89
C ALA A 289 -10.75 9.08 -12.14
N ILE A 290 -10.66 7.80 -11.72
CA ILE A 290 -9.52 6.93 -12.00
C ILE A 290 -9.33 6.75 -13.50
N LEU A 291 -10.42 6.48 -14.25
CA LEU A 291 -10.38 6.35 -15.71
C LEU A 291 -9.88 7.64 -16.37
N SER A 292 -10.26 8.81 -15.86
CA SER A 292 -9.84 10.10 -16.42
C SER A 292 -8.33 10.36 -16.32
N LEU A 293 -7.61 9.65 -15.45
CA LEU A 293 -6.17 9.80 -15.27
C LEU A 293 -5.38 9.38 -16.52
N PHE A 294 -5.82 8.30 -17.18
CA PHE A 294 -5.11 7.70 -18.30
C PHE A 294 -5.95 7.58 -19.57
N THR A 295 -7.20 8.06 -19.57
CA THR A 295 -8.07 8.13 -20.76
C THR A 295 -8.56 9.54 -21.02
N LYS A 296 -8.82 9.86 -22.29
CA LYS A 296 -9.57 11.06 -22.66
C LYS A 296 -11.07 10.72 -22.66
N LEU A 297 -11.76 11.10 -21.58
CA LEU A 297 -13.22 10.96 -21.50
C LEU A 297 -13.91 11.85 -22.54
N GLN A 298 -14.91 11.31 -23.23
CA GLN A 298 -15.64 12.01 -24.30
C GLN A 298 -17.09 12.28 -23.90
N HIS A 299 -17.82 11.25 -23.49
CA HIS A 299 -19.23 11.38 -23.12
C HIS A 299 -19.50 10.70 -21.78
N ARG A 300 -20.35 11.33 -20.99
CA ARG A 300 -20.85 10.79 -19.73
C ARG A 300 -22.37 10.67 -19.81
N PHE A 301 -22.85 9.42 -19.82
CA PHE A 301 -24.25 9.06 -19.65
C PHE A 301 -24.50 8.62 -18.20
N PRO A 302 -25.76 8.47 -17.75
CA PRO A 302 -26.07 8.11 -16.37
C PRO A 302 -25.40 6.81 -15.87
N ASN A 303 -25.31 5.79 -16.74
CA ASN A 303 -24.75 4.47 -16.40
C ASN A 303 -23.62 4.02 -17.34
N LEU A 304 -23.12 4.92 -18.20
CA LEU A 304 -22.09 4.62 -19.17
C LEU A 304 -21.16 5.82 -19.34
N VAL A 305 -19.87 5.60 -19.23
CA VAL A 305 -18.86 6.58 -19.59
C VAL A 305 -18.09 6.07 -20.79
N SER A 306 -18.00 6.89 -21.84
CA SER A 306 -17.20 6.59 -23.01
C SER A 306 -15.97 7.49 -23.06
N GLY A 307 -14.85 6.89 -23.42
CA GLY A 307 -13.58 7.57 -23.57
C GLY A 307 -12.73 6.91 -24.64
N LYS A 308 -11.57 7.52 -24.90
CA LYS A 308 -10.56 6.96 -25.80
C LYS A 308 -9.21 7.00 -25.13
N LEU A 309 -8.46 5.91 -25.25
CA LEU A 309 -7.03 5.89 -24.91
C LEU A 309 -6.27 6.58 -26.06
N THR A 310 -5.61 7.69 -25.74
CA THR A 310 -4.73 8.40 -26.68
C THR A 310 -3.31 8.48 -26.16
N LYS A 311 -2.35 8.68 -27.07
CA LYS A 311 -0.94 8.87 -26.73
C LYS A 311 -0.76 9.98 -25.69
N GLU A 312 -1.45 11.10 -25.84
CA GLU A 312 -1.35 12.24 -24.91
C GLU A 312 -1.91 11.90 -23.53
N SER A 313 -3.00 11.12 -23.45
CA SER A 313 -3.57 10.71 -22.16
C SER A 313 -2.66 9.74 -21.41
N VAL A 314 -2.04 8.79 -22.12
CA VAL A 314 -1.11 7.82 -21.50
C VAL A 314 0.20 8.50 -21.11
N HIS A 315 0.77 9.37 -21.96
CA HIS A 315 1.95 10.15 -21.57
C HIS A 315 1.70 11.04 -20.35
N ARG A 316 0.52 11.66 -20.25
CA ARG A 316 0.16 12.46 -19.07
C ARG A 316 0.12 11.59 -17.81
N ALA A 317 -0.44 10.38 -17.91
CA ALA A 317 -0.47 9.42 -16.80
C ALA A 317 0.96 9.01 -16.40
N VAL A 318 1.82 8.68 -17.38
CA VAL A 318 3.23 8.32 -17.15
C VAL A 318 4.01 9.47 -16.51
N GLN A 319 3.80 10.71 -16.95
CA GLN A 319 4.38 11.91 -16.30
C GLN A 319 3.90 12.11 -14.86
N ALA A 320 2.69 11.65 -14.52
CA ALA A 320 2.19 11.61 -13.15
C ALA A 320 2.74 10.42 -12.34
N GLY A 321 3.57 9.57 -12.95
CA GLY A 321 4.17 8.39 -12.33
C GLY A 321 3.35 7.11 -12.47
N ILE A 322 2.29 7.11 -13.29
CA ILE A 322 1.45 5.92 -13.53
C ILE A 322 2.07 5.09 -14.65
N THR A 323 2.49 3.87 -14.33
CA THR A 323 3.15 2.96 -15.28
C THR A 323 2.17 2.25 -16.22
N SER A 324 2.62 1.82 -17.40
CA SER A 324 1.80 1.04 -18.33
C SER A 324 1.27 -0.26 -17.71
N ALA A 325 2.10 -0.92 -16.89
CA ALA A 325 1.74 -2.15 -16.20
C ALA A 325 0.57 -1.96 -15.23
N GLN A 326 0.54 -0.83 -14.49
CA GLN A 326 -0.56 -0.51 -13.58
C GLN A 326 -1.86 -0.22 -14.35
N ILE A 327 -1.77 0.50 -15.49
CA ILE A 327 -2.94 0.76 -16.35
C ILE A 327 -3.51 -0.55 -16.87
N ILE A 328 -2.65 -1.43 -17.41
CA ILE A 328 -3.06 -2.74 -17.94
C ILE A 328 -3.66 -3.60 -16.82
N SER A 329 -3.02 -3.64 -15.65
CA SER A 329 -3.52 -4.39 -14.49
C SER A 329 -4.92 -3.92 -14.10
N TYR A 330 -5.14 -2.60 -13.98
CA TYR A 330 -6.45 -2.05 -13.66
C TYR A 330 -7.52 -2.42 -14.69
N LEU A 331 -7.21 -2.23 -15.98
CA LEU A 331 -8.11 -2.57 -17.07
C LEU A 331 -8.44 -4.07 -17.11
N THR A 332 -7.49 -4.92 -16.73
CA THR A 332 -7.64 -6.38 -16.64
C THR A 332 -8.53 -6.77 -15.46
N THR A 333 -8.27 -6.23 -14.27
CA THR A 333 -9.03 -6.52 -13.04
C THR A 333 -10.49 -6.12 -13.16
N TYR A 334 -10.78 -4.97 -13.80
CA TYR A 334 -12.13 -4.44 -13.97
C TYR A 334 -12.73 -4.70 -15.37
N ALA A 335 -12.12 -5.58 -16.16
CA ALA A 335 -12.64 -5.99 -17.46
C ALA A 335 -14.01 -6.66 -17.32
N HIS A 336 -14.94 -6.32 -18.21
CA HIS A 336 -16.29 -6.90 -18.22
C HIS A 336 -16.25 -8.43 -18.30
N PRO A 337 -17.15 -9.18 -17.62
CA PRO A 337 -17.15 -10.64 -17.62
C PRO A 337 -17.17 -11.28 -19.01
N GLN A 338 -17.73 -10.61 -20.02
CA GLN A 338 -17.68 -11.07 -21.41
C GLN A 338 -16.25 -11.03 -21.99
N MET A 339 -15.46 -10.02 -21.62
CA MET A 339 -14.04 -9.92 -22.02
C MET A 339 -13.16 -10.86 -21.20
N GLN A 340 -13.51 -11.13 -19.95
CA GLN A 340 -12.79 -12.12 -19.13
C GLN A 340 -12.87 -13.55 -19.66
N LYS A 341 -13.81 -13.84 -20.59
CA LYS A 341 -13.87 -15.14 -21.28
C LYS A 341 -12.71 -15.36 -22.25
N SER A 342 -12.14 -14.29 -22.81
CA SER A 342 -10.91 -14.36 -23.59
C SER A 342 -9.69 -14.29 -22.68
N ASN A 343 -8.64 -15.08 -23.00
CA ASN A 343 -7.36 -15.02 -22.30
C ASN A 343 -6.25 -14.68 -23.32
N PRO A 344 -5.61 -13.50 -23.25
CA PRO A 344 -5.82 -12.42 -22.28
C PRO A 344 -7.18 -11.69 -22.45
N PRO A 345 -7.73 -11.07 -21.39
CA PRO A 345 -9.03 -10.40 -21.44
C PRO A 345 -9.00 -9.09 -22.21
N LEU A 346 -7.83 -8.46 -22.33
CA LEU A 346 -7.64 -7.25 -23.12
C LEU A 346 -7.07 -7.60 -24.50
N PRO A 347 -7.46 -6.88 -25.56
CA PRO A 347 -6.84 -7.06 -26.87
C PRO A 347 -5.32 -6.81 -26.81
N PRO A 348 -4.47 -7.71 -27.33
CA PRO A 348 -3.02 -7.59 -27.23
C PRO A 348 -2.50 -6.31 -27.90
N THR A 349 -3.13 -5.89 -29.00
CA THR A 349 -2.80 -4.64 -29.70
C THR A 349 -2.90 -3.42 -28.80
N VAL A 350 -3.90 -3.37 -27.92
CA VAL A 350 -4.08 -2.25 -26.97
C VAL A 350 -3.02 -2.31 -25.87
N MET A 351 -2.73 -3.49 -25.34
CA MET A 351 -1.70 -3.67 -24.31
C MET A 351 -0.32 -3.24 -24.81
N ASP A 352 0.05 -3.67 -26.01
CA ASP A 352 1.34 -3.32 -26.60
C ASP A 352 1.41 -1.84 -26.94
N GLN A 353 0.31 -1.25 -27.44
CA GLN A 353 0.28 0.18 -27.74
C GLN A 353 0.46 1.05 -26.48
N ILE A 354 -0.12 0.66 -25.34
CA ILE A 354 0.05 1.37 -24.06
C ILE A 354 1.52 1.31 -23.60
N ARG A 355 2.16 0.14 -23.71
CA ARG A 355 3.59 -0.02 -23.40
C ARG A 355 4.47 0.80 -24.32
N LEU A 356 4.19 0.79 -25.62
CA LEU A 356 4.92 1.60 -26.60
C LEU A 356 4.83 3.08 -26.24
N TRP A 357 3.64 3.59 -25.92
CA TRP A 357 3.48 5.00 -25.51
C TRP A 357 4.27 5.36 -24.26
N GLU A 358 4.46 4.44 -23.29
CA GLU A 358 5.38 4.67 -22.16
C GLU A 358 6.84 4.75 -22.64
N TYR A 359 7.31 3.77 -23.40
CA TYR A 359 8.68 3.75 -23.95
C TYR A 359 9.01 4.94 -24.84
N GLU A 360 8.03 5.51 -25.56
CA GLU A 360 8.25 6.72 -26.34
C GLU A 360 8.62 7.94 -25.48
N GLY A 361 8.21 7.96 -24.21
CA GLY A 361 8.53 9.02 -23.25
C GLY A 361 9.93 8.88 -22.65
N GLU A 362 10.43 7.65 -22.55
CA GLU A 362 11.72 7.30 -21.92
C GLU A 362 12.86 7.13 -22.94
N ARG A 363 12.74 7.70 -24.15
CA ARG A 363 13.73 7.53 -25.22
C ARG A 363 15.10 8.15 -24.93
N VAL A 364 15.20 9.01 -23.92
CA VAL A 364 16.41 9.79 -23.64
C VAL A 364 16.79 9.59 -22.18
N GLU A 365 17.89 8.88 -21.95
CA GLU A 365 18.53 8.81 -20.64
C GLU A 365 19.59 9.90 -20.52
N VAL A 366 19.41 10.81 -19.57
CA VAL A 366 20.38 11.89 -19.30
C VAL A 366 21.33 11.41 -18.22
N THR A 367 22.59 11.17 -18.61
CA THR A 367 23.65 10.85 -17.65
C THR A 367 24.52 12.08 -17.42
N THR A 368 24.64 12.51 -16.17
CA THR A 368 25.57 13.59 -15.80
C THR A 368 26.98 13.01 -15.61
N GLY A 369 27.99 13.76 -16.06
CA GLY A 369 29.35 13.25 -16.07
C GLY A 369 30.30 14.15 -16.85
N TYR A 370 31.49 13.62 -17.13
CA TYR A 370 32.58 14.35 -17.73
C TYR A 370 33.01 13.68 -19.03
N LEU A 371 33.20 14.48 -20.08
CA LEU A 371 33.74 14.01 -21.35
C LEU A 371 35.24 14.24 -21.39
N MET A 372 36.00 13.16 -21.39
CA MET A 372 37.45 13.19 -21.57
C MET A 372 37.78 13.20 -23.06
N ARG A 373 38.51 14.21 -23.50
CA ARG A 373 38.92 14.45 -24.90
C ARG A 373 40.37 14.93 -24.95
N GLU A 374 40.94 15.02 -26.14
CA GLU A 374 42.28 15.60 -26.39
C GLU A 374 43.44 14.87 -25.70
N PHE A 375 43.52 13.54 -25.87
CA PHE A 375 44.67 12.77 -25.41
C PHE A 375 45.89 12.98 -26.33
N GLY A 376 47.06 13.18 -25.75
CA GLY A 376 48.30 13.42 -26.50
C GLY A 376 48.82 12.20 -27.25
N SER A 377 48.45 10.98 -26.83
CA SER A 377 48.84 9.73 -27.46
C SER A 377 47.73 8.67 -27.36
N GLU A 378 47.68 7.76 -28.34
CA GLU A 378 46.78 6.60 -28.32
C GLU A 378 47.08 5.66 -27.15
N ALA A 379 48.35 5.53 -26.75
CA ALA A 379 48.73 4.73 -25.59
C ALA A 379 48.22 5.37 -24.27
N GLU A 380 48.20 6.70 -24.20
CA GLU A 380 47.65 7.41 -23.04
C GLU A 380 46.13 7.26 -22.97
N TYR A 381 45.44 7.37 -24.11
CA TYR A 381 44.01 7.10 -24.21
C TYR A 381 43.66 5.69 -23.71
N ARG A 382 44.31 4.65 -24.24
CA ARG A 382 44.02 3.24 -23.85
C ARG A 382 44.29 2.97 -22.38
N ASP A 383 45.36 3.54 -21.82
CA ASP A 383 45.70 3.36 -20.42
C ASP A 383 44.65 3.98 -19.48
N VAL A 384 44.25 5.23 -19.76
CA VAL A 384 43.24 5.93 -18.94
C VAL A 384 41.85 5.28 -19.14
N LEU A 385 41.53 4.82 -20.34
CA LEU A 385 40.30 4.07 -20.62
C LEU A 385 40.27 2.74 -19.84
N GLY A 386 41.36 1.97 -19.86
CA GLY A 386 41.46 0.71 -19.10
C GLY A 386 41.34 0.93 -17.59
N TYR A 387 41.90 2.02 -17.07
CA TYR A 387 41.74 2.41 -15.67
C TYR A 387 40.30 2.81 -15.33
N ALA A 388 39.62 3.57 -16.20
CA ALA A 388 38.22 3.95 -16.02
C ALA A 388 37.25 2.76 -16.12
N GLU A 389 37.56 1.79 -16.98
CA GLU A 389 36.80 0.54 -17.14
C GLU A 389 36.98 -0.37 -15.92
N ALA A 390 38.21 -0.51 -15.39
CA ALA A 390 38.49 -1.27 -14.18
C ALA A 390 37.80 -0.69 -12.92
N LEU A 391 37.59 0.63 -12.88
CA LEU A 391 36.86 1.31 -11.81
C LEU A 391 35.33 1.28 -12.00
N GLY A 392 34.82 0.85 -13.15
CA GLY A 392 33.39 0.81 -13.44
C GLY A 392 32.73 2.20 -13.60
N VAL A 393 33.52 3.24 -13.90
CA VAL A 393 33.01 4.62 -14.06
C VAL A 393 32.80 5.03 -15.52
N LEU A 394 33.15 4.15 -16.47
CA LEU A 394 33.00 4.37 -17.91
C LEU A 394 31.55 4.18 -18.35
N VAL A 395 30.99 5.20 -18.99
CA VAL A 395 29.60 5.19 -19.48
C VAL A 395 29.53 5.07 -21.01
N TRP A 396 30.44 5.73 -21.72
CA TRP A 396 30.48 5.71 -23.19
C TRP A 396 31.91 5.88 -23.70
N LYS A 397 32.25 5.26 -24.84
CA LYS A 397 33.55 5.42 -25.49
C LYS A 397 33.41 5.58 -27.01
N ASN A 398 34.33 6.33 -27.60
CA ASN A 398 34.55 6.40 -29.03
C ASN A 398 36.05 6.39 -29.33
N ASP A 399 36.53 5.25 -29.82
CA ASP A 399 37.93 5.01 -30.14
C ASP A 399 38.40 5.84 -31.34
N ALA A 400 37.52 6.15 -32.30
CA ALA A 400 37.86 6.89 -33.51
C ALA A 400 38.23 8.35 -33.22
N SER A 401 37.50 8.99 -32.31
CA SER A 401 37.78 10.36 -31.85
C SER A 401 38.59 10.42 -30.56
N ARG A 402 39.04 9.26 -30.04
CA ARG A 402 39.78 9.13 -28.77
C ARG A 402 39.12 9.90 -27.63
N CYS A 403 37.81 9.71 -27.45
CA CYS A 403 37.09 10.33 -26.34
C CYS A 403 36.24 9.29 -25.61
N PHE A 404 35.99 9.54 -24.33
CA PHE A 404 35.11 8.70 -23.53
C PHE A 404 34.44 9.53 -22.44
N PHE A 405 33.24 9.10 -22.03
CA PHE A 405 32.42 9.75 -21.02
C PHE A 405 32.44 8.93 -19.72
N ILE A 406 32.67 9.61 -18.60
CA ILE A 406 32.73 9.01 -17.26
C ILE A 406 31.72 9.67 -16.33
N SER A 407 31.17 8.91 -15.40
CA SER A 407 30.24 9.42 -14.38
C SER A 407 30.97 10.26 -13.32
N HIS A 408 32.10 9.78 -12.81
CA HIS A 408 32.88 10.43 -11.76
C HIS A 408 34.34 10.67 -12.17
N VAL A 409 34.84 11.90 -11.98
CA VAL A 409 36.18 12.31 -12.42
C VAL A 409 37.27 12.21 -11.34
N GLU A 410 36.92 12.20 -10.06
CA GLU A 410 37.88 12.39 -8.95
C GLU A 410 39.00 11.34 -8.94
N GLN A 411 38.62 10.07 -9.11
CA GLN A 411 39.56 8.93 -9.09
C GLN A 411 40.45 8.90 -10.34
N VAL A 412 39.89 9.26 -11.50
CA VAL A 412 40.63 9.35 -12.78
C VAL A 412 41.57 10.55 -12.77
N ALA A 413 41.16 11.68 -12.20
CA ALA A 413 42.00 12.87 -12.03
C ALA A 413 43.17 12.63 -11.08
N GLY A 414 42.95 11.88 -9.98
CA GLY A 414 44.01 11.44 -9.08
C GLY A 414 45.06 10.56 -9.77
N TYR A 415 44.61 9.63 -10.62
CA TYR A 415 45.50 8.79 -11.44
C TYR A 415 46.32 9.62 -12.43
N LEU A 416 45.69 10.57 -13.13
CA LEU A 416 46.36 11.47 -14.06
C LEU A 416 47.39 12.37 -13.36
N LYS A 417 47.10 12.88 -12.16
CA LYS A 417 48.05 13.67 -11.35
C LYS A 417 49.27 12.83 -10.94
N LYS A 418 49.07 11.63 -10.41
CA LYS A 418 50.16 10.70 -10.05
C LYS A 418 51.04 10.37 -11.26
N LYS A 419 50.44 10.20 -12.44
CA LYS A 419 51.16 9.91 -13.69
C LYS A 419 51.95 11.11 -14.22
N LYS A 420 51.47 12.34 -14.01
CA LYS A 420 52.24 13.55 -14.30
C LYS A 420 53.42 13.71 -13.35
N GLU A 421 53.23 13.44 -12.06
CA GLU A 421 54.30 13.47 -11.06
C GLU A 421 55.38 12.40 -11.32
N SER A 422 55.00 11.21 -11.80
CA SER A 422 55.96 10.15 -12.14
C SER A 422 56.72 10.38 -13.45
N LYS A 423 56.18 11.16 -14.39
CA LYS A 423 56.87 11.56 -15.64
C LYS A 423 57.78 12.79 -15.47
N GLY A 424 57.66 13.52 -14.36
CA GLY A 424 58.45 14.72 -14.07
C GLY A 424 59.70 14.48 -13.21
N ARG A 425 59.96 13.23 -12.83
CA ARG A 425 61.24 12.73 -12.30
C ARG A 425 61.92 11.90 -13.37
#